data_AF-A0AAQ3RIB6-F1
#
_entry.id   AF-A0AAQ3RIB6-F1
#
_cell.length_a   1.000
_cell.length_b   1.000
_cell.length_c   1.000
_cell.angle_alpha   90.00
_cell.angle_beta   90.00
_cell.angle_gamma   90.00
#
_symmetry.space_group_name_H-M   'P 1'
#
loop_
_entity.id
_entity.type
_entity.pdbx_description
1 polymer ?
#
loop_
_entity_poly.entity_id
_entity_poly.type
_entity_poly.pdbx_seq_one_letter_code
_entity_poly.pdbx_strand_id
1 'polypeptide(L)'
;MEATTLSQGELSVTEFFTKLRIIWDELDSFRPDLVCICKSKCSCTVSSILSQRKHEDRVMQLLRGLNSQYTNIQSHILLLDPLPPISNFFFSCYPTRTSYHD
;
A
#
# COMPACT_ATOMS: atom_id res chain seq x y z
N MET A 1 -6.56 13.84 12.32
CA MET A 1 -6.71 12.97 11.14
C MET A 1 -5.72 13.48 10.10
N GLU A 2 -4.43 13.23 10.34
CA GLU A 2 -3.31 13.82 9.56
C GLU A 2 -2.78 12.86 8.49
N ALA A 3 -3.22 11.61 8.49
CA ALA A 3 -2.85 10.61 7.49
C ALA A 3 -3.52 10.84 6.11
N THR A 4 -4.43 11.82 5.98
CA THR A 4 -5.19 12.07 4.75
C THR A 4 -4.69 13.25 3.92
N THR A 5 -3.61 13.94 4.33
CA THR A 5 -3.13 15.16 3.65
C THR A 5 -1.73 15.05 3.07
N LEU A 6 -1.06 13.89 3.17
CA LEU A 6 0.28 13.73 2.61
C LEU A 6 0.20 13.53 1.08
N SER A 7 0.77 14.48 0.35
CA SER A 7 1.02 14.37 -1.09
C SER A 7 2.51 14.26 -1.36
N GLN A 8 2.86 13.71 -2.54
CA GLN A 8 4.24 13.55 -2.99
C GLN A 8 4.93 14.91 -3.10
N GLY A 9 4.29 15.87 -3.79
CA GLY A 9 4.88 17.20 -4.01
C GLY A 9 6.23 17.11 -4.69
N GLU A 10 7.24 17.76 -4.13
CA GLU A 10 8.62 17.77 -4.67
C GLU A 10 9.44 16.52 -4.29
N LEU A 11 8.88 15.60 -3.50
CA LEU A 11 9.59 14.39 -3.09
C LEU A 11 9.68 13.37 -4.23
N SER A 12 10.74 12.57 -4.22
CA SER A 12 10.74 11.33 -5.00
C SER A 12 9.65 10.38 -4.48
N VAL A 13 9.20 9.46 -5.34
CA VAL A 13 8.21 8.43 -4.98
C VAL A 13 8.68 7.61 -3.79
N THR A 14 9.96 7.26 -3.74
CA THR A 14 10.57 6.49 -2.65
C THR A 14 10.56 7.26 -1.33
N GLU A 15 10.89 8.56 -1.34
CA GLU A 15 10.85 9.40 -0.13
C GLU A 15 9.42 9.58 0.38
N PHE A 16 8.48 9.84 -0.54
CA PHE A 16 7.06 9.95 -0.21
C PHE A 16 6.53 8.65 0.42
N PHE A 17 6.80 7.49 -0.21
CA PHE A 17 6.43 6.20 0.33
C PHE A 17 7.08 5.91 1.69
N THR A 18 8.34 6.30 1.87
CA THR A 18 9.03 6.13 3.16
C THR A 18 8.32 6.90 4.27
N LYS A 19 7.87 8.14 4.00
CA LYS A 19 7.08 8.93 4.95
C LYS A 19 5.73 8.28 5.26
N LEU A 20 5.02 7.78 4.25
CA LEU A 20 3.78 7.02 4.45
C LEU A 20 4.01 5.80 5.35
N ARG A 21 5.07 5.04 5.10
CA ARG A 21 5.41 3.86 5.89
C ARG A 21 5.66 4.20 7.36
N ILE A 22 6.40 5.28 7.65
CA ILE A 22 6.63 5.72 9.03
C ILE A 22 5.30 6.00 9.73
N ILE A 23 4.39 6.73 9.09
CA ILE A 23 3.06 7.03 9.65
C ILE A 23 2.27 5.75 9.88
N TRP A 24 2.30 4.80 8.93
CA TRP A 24 1.62 3.51 9.08
C TRP A 24 2.19 2.67 10.22
N ASP A 25 3.52 2.64 10.36
CA ASP A 25 4.20 1.90 11.43
C ASP A 25 3.88 2.51 12.81
N GLU A 26 3.84 3.85 12.91
CA GLU A 26 3.38 4.54 14.12
C GLU A 26 1.93 4.22 14.44
N LEU A 27 1.02 4.32 13.46
CA LEU A 27 -0.39 3.99 13.64
C LEU A 27 -0.59 2.54 14.09
N ASP A 28 0.15 1.61 13.51
CA ASP A 28 0.11 0.19 13.89
C ASP A 28 0.61 -0.04 15.32
N SER A 29 1.61 0.74 15.76
CA SER A 29 2.10 0.70 17.13
C SER A 29 1.04 1.17 18.14
N PHE A 30 0.28 2.23 17.80
CA PHE A 30 -0.80 2.73 18.65
C PHE A 30 -2.10 1.89 18.57
N ARG A 31 -2.32 1.22 17.44
CA ARG A 31 -3.56 0.48 17.14
C ARG A 31 -3.21 -0.88 16.52
N PRO A 32 -2.74 -1.85 17.32
CA PRO A 32 -2.43 -3.17 16.83
C PRO A 32 -3.68 -3.85 16.27
N ASP A 33 -3.49 -4.65 15.22
CA ASP A 33 -4.59 -5.35 14.58
C ASP A 33 -5.26 -6.35 15.54
N LEU A 34 -6.59 -6.44 15.46
CA LEU A 34 -7.34 -7.39 16.26
C LEU A 34 -7.07 -8.81 15.75
N VAL A 35 -6.59 -9.68 16.64
CA VAL A 35 -6.37 -11.10 16.34
C VAL A 35 -7.43 -11.93 17.04
N CYS A 36 -8.05 -12.86 16.32
CA CYS A 36 -8.96 -13.83 16.91
C CYS A 36 -8.16 -14.82 17.78
N ILE A 37 -8.34 -14.75 19.11
CA ILE A 37 -7.72 -15.68 20.07
C ILE A 37 -8.76 -16.75 20.44
N CYS A 38 -8.63 -17.94 19.83
CA CYS A 38 -9.47 -19.09 20.13
C CYS A 38 -8.74 -20.07 21.05
N LYS A 39 -9.44 -20.58 22.07
CA LYS A 39 -8.92 -21.63 22.97
C LYS A 39 -8.74 -22.99 22.27
N SER A 40 -9.46 -23.22 21.18
CA SER A 40 -9.38 -24.40 20.32
C SER A 40 -9.15 -23.96 18.87
N LYS A 41 -8.75 -24.88 17.97
CA LYS A 41 -8.62 -24.57 16.54
C LYS A 41 -9.95 -24.03 16.01
N CYS A 42 -9.94 -22.79 15.52
CA CYS A 42 -11.10 -22.13 14.93
C CYS A 42 -10.76 -21.59 13.53
N SER A 43 -11.74 -21.55 12.64
CA SER A 43 -11.61 -20.99 11.28
C SER A 43 -12.00 -19.51 11.26
N CYS A 44 -11.36 -18.71 12.12
CA CYS A 44 -11.60 -17.27 12.20
C CYS A 44 -10.94 -16.56 11.02
N THR A 45 -11.72 -15.88 10.17
CA THR A 45 -11.21 -15.09 9.03
C THR A 45 -11.06 -13.60 9.34
N VAL A 46 -11.34 -13.18 10.59
CA VAL A 46 -11.29 -11.77 11.00
C VAL A 46 -9.91 -11.17 10.74
N SER A 47 -8.84 -11.84 11.17
CA SER A 47 -7.47 -11.33 10.99
C SER A 47 -7.10 -11.18 9.51
N SER A 48 -7.51 -12.12 8.65
CA SER A 48 -7.22 -12.04 7.21
C SER A 48 -8.01 -10.91 6.54
N ILE A 49 -9.27 -10.72 6.92
CA ILE A 49 -10.10 -9.62 6.40
C ILE A 49 -9.53 -8.26 6.84
N LEU A 50 -9.09 -8.13 8.09
CA LEU A 50 -8.47 -6.90 8.59
C LEU A 50 -7.16 -6.60 7.87
N SER A 51 -6.30 -7.60 7.70
CA SER A 51 -5.05 -7.45 6.95
C SER A 51 -5.30 -7.04 5.50
N GLN A 52 -6.32 -7.61 4.85
CA GLN A 52 -6.67 -7.28 3.47
C GLN A 52 -7.16 -5.83 3.34
N ARG A 53 -8.09 -5.40 4.20
CA ARG A 53 -8.61 -4.01 4.20
C ARG A 53 -7.50 -3.00 4.46
N LYS A 54 -6.63 -3.29 5.42
CA LYS A 54 -5.48 -2.44 5.76
C LYS A 54 -4.50 -2.34 4.59
N HIS A 55 -4.27 -3.43 3.87
CA HIS A 55 -3.50 -3.42 2.63
C HIS A 55 -4.14 -2.53 1.56
N GLU A 56 -5.43 -2.71 1.29
CA GLU A 56 -6.19 -1.90 0.33
C GLU A 56 -6.16 -0.41 0.69
N ASP A 57 -6.37 -0.06 1.95
CA ASP A 57 -6.31 1.31 2.44
C ASP A 57 -4.92 1.95 2.23
N ARG A 58 -3.85 1.20 2.48
CA ARG A 58 -2.47 1.68 2.28
C ARG A 58 -2.14 1.88 0.80
N VAL A 59 -2.58 0.96 -0.07
CA VAL A 59 -2.48 1.14 -1.52
C VAL A 59 -3.22 2.39 -1.96
N MET A 60 -4.46 2.58 -1.49
CA MET A 60 -5.26 3.75 -1.84
C MET A 60 -4.65 5.06 -1.36
N GLN A 61 -4.08 5.10 -0.16
CA GLN A 61 -3.38 6.28 0.37
C GLN A 61 -2.14 6.64 -0.46
N LEU A 62 -1.34 5.63 -0.83
CA LEU A 62 -0.22 5.82 -1.75
C LEU A 62 -0.71 6.41 -3.08
N LEU A 63 -1.68 5.76 -3.73
CA LEU A 63 -2.16 6.17 -5.04
C LEU A 63 -2.73 7.59 -5.03
N ARG A 64 -3.50 7.97 -4.00
CA ARG A 64 -4.12 9.31 -3.90
C ARG A 64 -3.12 10.43 -3.62
N GLY A 65 -2.02 10.14 -2.93
CA GLY A 65 -1.02 11.16 -2.61
C GLY A 65 0.01 11.40 -3.71
N LEU A 66 0.10 10.54 -4.72
CA LEU A 66 1.05 10.68 -5.82
C LEU A 66 0.69 11.84 -6.76
N ASN A 67 1.72 12.41 -7.40
CA ASN A 67 1.55 13.48 -8.39
C ASN A 67 0.85 12.97 -9.65
N SER A 68 0.24 13.90 -10.40
CA SER A 68 -0.55 13.62 -11.61
C SER A 68 0.24 12.91 -12.73
N GLN A 69 1.57 13.03 -12.75
CA GLN A 69 2.41 12.27 -13.69
C GLN A 69 2.27 10.74 -13.57
N TYR A 70 1.80 10.24 -12.42
CA TYR A 70 1.56 8.81 -12.18
C TYR A 70 0.11 8.37 -12.45
N THR A 71 -0.76 9.25 -12.94
CA THR A 71 -2.20 8.95 -13.13
C THR A 71 -2.45 7.70 -13.99
N ASN A 72 -1.65 7.47 -15.03
CA ASN A 72 -1.79 6.27 -15.87
C ASN A 72 -1.48 4.97 -15.09
N ILE A 73 -0.40 4.98 -14.29
CA ILE A 73 -0.01 3.86 -13.44
C ILE A 73 -1.07 3.63 -12.34
N GLN A 74 -1.59 4.70 -11.74
CA GLN A 74 -2.69 4.62 -10.77
C GLN A 74 -3.91 3.94 -11.37
N SER A 75 -4.38 4.40 -12.53
CA SER A 75 -5.53 3.82 -13.22
C SER A 75 -5.31 2.34 -13.55
N HIS A 76 -4.11 1.97 -14.02
CA HIS A 76 -3.79 0.57 -14.29
C HIS A 76 -3.88 -0.30 -13.03
N ILE A 77 -3.33 0.17 -11.91
CA ILE A 77 -3.36 -0.57 -10.63
C ILE A 77 -4.79 -0.71 -10.09
N LEU A 78 -5.61 0.34 -10.22
CA LEU A 78 -7.01 0.32 -9.78
C LEU A 78 -7.89 -0.65 -10.59
N LEU A 79 -7.44 -1.10 -11.76
CA LEU A 79 -8.12 -2.10 -12.58
C LEU A 79 -7.77 -3.55 -12.18
N LEU A 80 -6.78 -3.75 -11.31
CA LEU A 80 -6.39 -5.07 -10.83
C LEU A 80 -7.27 -5.50 -9.65
N ASP A 81 -7.87 -6.70 -9.75
CA ASP A 81 -8.70 -7.30 -8.70
C ASP A 81 -8.15 -8.69 -8.30
N PRO A 82 -7.68 -8.88 -7.04
CA PRO A 82 -7.61 -7.89 -5.96
C PRO A 82 -6.49 -6.86 -6.19
N LEU A 83 -6.56 -5.72 -5.47
CA LEU A 83 -5.51 -4.70 -5.52
C LEU A 83 -4.14 -5.32 -5.22
N PRO A 84 -3.12 -5.06 -6.06
CA PRO A 84 -1.85 -5.72 -5.94
C PRO A 84 -1.06 -5.23 -4.71
N PRO A 85 0.00 -5.96 -4.33
CA PRO A 85 0.99 -5.46 -3.37
C PRO A 85 1.58 -4.12 -3.80
N ILE A 86 1.95 -3.27 -2.84
CA ILE A 86 2.59 -1.97 -3.11
C ILE A 86 3.90 -2.15 -3.92
N SER A 87 4.60 -3.28 -3.80
CA SER A 87 5.78 -3.57 -4.61
C SER A 87 5.51 -3.52 -6.13
N ASN A 88 4.32 -3.91 -6.57
CA ASN A 88 3.96 -3.89 -7.99
C ASN A 88 3.93 -2.47 -8.55
N PHE A 89 3.51 -1.50 -7.74
CA PHE A 89 3.57 -0.09 -8.12
C PHE A 89 5.02 0.35 -8.39
N PHE A 90 5.96 -0.03 -7.53
CA PHE A 90 7.37 0.30 -7.74
C PHE A 90 7.95 -0.31 -9.03
N PHE A 91 7.57 -1.54 -9.37
CA PHE A 91 7.95 -2.15 -10.64
C PHE A 91 7.37 -1.40 -11.85
N SER A 92 6.14 -0.89 -11.73
CA SER A 92 5.52 -0.06 -12.78
C SER A 92 6.17 1.33 -12.92
N CYS A 93 6.63 1.94 -11.82
CA CYS A 93 7.30 3.25 -11.84
C CYS A 93 8.75 3.19 -12.29
N TYR A 94 9.44 2.11 -11.96
CA TYR A 94 10.84 1.88 -12.29
C TYR A 94 10.93 0.61 -13.12
N PRO A 95 10.57 0.65 -14.42
CA PRO A 95 10.73 -0.50 -15.29
C PRO A 95 12.21 -0.89 -15.25
N THR A 96 12.52 -2.03 -14.62
CA THR A 96 13.85 -2.60 -14.66
C THR A 96 14.20 -2.79 -16.13
N ARG A 97 15.34 -2.26 -16.58
CA ARG A 97 15.94 -2.62 -17.87
C ARG A 97 16.30 -4.12 -17.83
N THR A 98 15.33 -4.98 -18.08
CA THR A 98 15.59 -6.28 -18.67
C THR A 98 15.42 -6.11 -20.17
N SER A 99 16.41 -5.44 -20.77
CA SER A 99 16.70 -5.59 -22.19
C SER A 99 17.36 -6.97 -22.40
N TYR A 100 16.71 -7.79 -23.22
CA TYR A 100 17.27 -8.83 -24.10
C TYR A 100 18.38 -9.75 -23.57
N HIS A 101 18.00 -11.00 -23.35
CA HIS A 101 18.71 -12.25 -23.66
C HIS A 101 17.60 -13.33 -23.60
N ASP A 102 17.16 -14.02 -24.65
CA ASP A 102 17.69 -14.35 -25.99
C ASP A 102 16.55 -14.42 -27.03
#